data_AF-A0A1E5SSB6-F1
#
_entry.id   AF-A0A1E5SSB6-F1
#
_cell.length_a   1.000
_cell.length_b   1.000
_cell.length_c   1.000
_cell.angle_alpha   90.00
_cell.angle_beta   90.00
_cell.angle_gamma   90.00
#
_symmetry.space_group_name_H-M   'P 1'
#
loop_
_entity.id
_entity.type
_entity.pdbx_description
1 polymer ?
#
loop_
_entity_poly.entity_id
_entity_poly.type
_entity_poly.pdbx_seq_one_letter_code
_entity_poly.pdbx_strand_id
1 'polypeptide(L)'
;MKEKPNDGTHTRPLLDKLKGDYREHLKGDLVQTILAIPTESFEVNDIEFVFQLLEAELRATDAGHIQNSLTSLKDKLANSWPIIVAYANEIERGKVSSAVSHQLIALIQLTDEA
;
A
#
# COMPACT_ATOMS: atom_id res chain seq x y z
N MET A 1 13.28 35.66 13.81
CA MET A 1 13.30 34.18 13.79
C MET A 1 12.56 33.75 12.53
N LYS A 2 13.24 33.17 11.55
CA LYS A 2 12.59 32.69 10.32
C LYS A 2 12.54 31.17 10.38
N GLU A 3 11.32 30.66 10.35
CA GLU A 3 10.98 29.25 10.30
C GLU A 3 11.69 28.59 9.11
N LYS A 4 12.32 27.43 9.35
CA LYS A 4 12.82 26.57 8.27
C LYS A 4 11.60 25.86 7.67
N PRO A 5 11.32 26.00 6.37
CA PRO A 5 10.34 25.16 5.70
C PRO A 5 10.94 23.75 5.61
N ASN A 6 10.27 22.77 6.20
CA ASN A 6 10.66 21.37 6.05
C ASN A 6 10.46 20.97 4.58
N ASP A 7 11.56 20.54 3.97
CA ASP A 7 11.76 20.13 2.58
C ASP A 7 10.77 19.00 2.18
N GLY A 8 9.61 19.36 1.63
CA GLY A 8 8.67 18.46 0.93
C GLY A 8 9.17 18.02 -0.45
N THR A 9 10.48 17.85 -0.60
CA THR A 9 11.18 17.83 -1.89
C THR A 9 11.67 16.43 -2.26
N HIS A 10 11.60 15.47 -1.33
CA HIS A 10 11.98 14.07 -1.55
C HIS A 10 10.80 13.12 -1.85
N THR A 11 9.54 13.53 -1.62
CA THR A 11 8.35 12.74 -1.96
C THR A 11 7.79 13.04 -3.35
N ARG A 12 8.06 14.23 -3.88
CA ARG A 12 7.65 14.64 -5.24
C ARG A 12 8.34 13.86 -6.37
N PRO A 13 9.64 13.50 -6.31
CA PRO A 13 10.28 12.74 -7.38
C PRO A 13 9.73 11.32 -7.54
N LEU A 14 9.24 10.71 -6.45
CA LEU A 14 8.64 9.38 -6.48
C LEU A 14 7.28 9.40 -7.18
N LEU A 15 6.42 10.36 -6.79
CA LEU A 15 5.09 10.55 -7.38
C LEU A 15 5.14 11.02 -8.84
N ASP A 16 6.11 11.86 -9.21
CA ASP A 16 6.25 12.34 -10.59
C ASP A 16 6.92 11.30 -11.51
N LYS A 17 7.80 10.43 -11.01
CA LYS A 17 8.25 9.24 -11.74
C LYS A 17 7.11 8.22 -11.93
N LEU A 18 6.24 8.08 -10.93
CA LEU A 18 5.05 7.23 -11.04
C LEU A 18 4.08 7.78 -12.10
N LYS A 19 3.78 9.08 -12.14
CA LYS A 19 2.73 9.61 -13.05
C LYS A 19 2.97 9.40 -14.56
N GLY A 20 4.22 9.24 -15.01
CA GLY A 20 4.56 9.00 -16.41
C GLY A 20 4.44 7.54 -16.84
N ASP A 21 4.96 6.61 -16.03
CA ASP A 21 5.04 5.17 -16.33
C ASP A 21 3.86 4.34 -15.79
N TYR A 22 3.16 4.83 -14.76
CA TYR A 22 2.15 4.06 -14.02
C TYR A 22 0.87 3.78 -14.83
N ARG A 23 0.49 4.63 -15.79
CA ARG A 23 -0.67 4.35 -16.66
C ARG A 23 -0.41 3.28 -17.71
N GLU A 24 0.84 3.04 -18.12
CA GLU A 24 1.17 1.93 -19.01
C GLU A 24 1.50 0.64 -18.23
N HIS A 25 2.06 0.74 -17.02
CA HIS A 25 2.38 -0.41 -16.16
C HIS A 25 1.19 -0.94 -15.33
N LEU A 26 0.16 -0.13 -15.04
CA LEU A 26 -1.10 -0.60 -14.44
C LEU A 26 -1.95 -1.48 -15.36
N LYS A 27 -1.50 -1.76 -16.59
CA LYS A 27 -2.02 -2.91 -17.35
C LYS A 27 -1.50 -4.26 -16.82
N GLY A 28 -0.55 -4.24 -15.88
CA GLY A 28 0.05 -5.42 -15.26
C GLY A 28 -0.32 -5.54 -13.78
N ASP A 29 -1.12 -6.56 -13.47
CA ASP A 29 -1.37 -7.19 -12.17
C ASP A 29 -0.76 -6.46 -10.94
N LEU A 30 -1.63 -5.80 -10.14
CA LEU A 30 -1.30 -5.19 -8.84
C LEU A 30 -0.43 -6.10 -7.97
N VAL A 31 -0.71 -7.41 -7.98
CA VAL A 31 0.02 -8.40 -7.18
C VAL A 31 1.49 -8.44 -7.61
N GLN A 32 1.77 -8.47 -8.93
CA GLN A 32 3.15 -8.48 -9.44
C GLN A 32 3.90 -7.20 -9.07
N THR A 33 3.21 -6.06 -9.12
CA THR A 33 3.80 -4.76 -8.75
C THR A 33 4.23 -4.75 -7.28
N ILE A 34 3.39 -5.24 -6.38
CA ILE A 34 3.72 -5.31 -4.95
C ILE A 34 4.83 -6.34 -4.68
N LEU A 35 4.84 -7.48 -5.37
CA LEU A 35 5.88 -8.50 -5.23
C LEU A 35 7.27 -8.05 -5.72
N ALA A 36 7.32 -7.04 -6.59
CA ALA A 36 8.59 -6.47 -7.04
C ALA A 36 9.25 -5.57 -5.97
N ILE A 37 8.52 -5.20 -4.91
CA ILE A 37 9.07 -4.42 -3.79
C ILE A 37 9.90 -5.38 -2.91
N PRO A 38 11.15 -5.01 -2.54
CA PRO A 38 11.98 -5.83 -1.68
C PRO A 38 11.33 -6.05 -0.30
N THR A 39 10.86 -7.28 -0.05
CA THR A 39 10.07 -7.61 1.16
C THR A 39 10.90 -8.01 2.37
N GLU A 40 12.20 -8.25 2.17
CA GLU A 40 13.17 -8.65 3.19
C GLU A 40 13.45 -7.53 4.21
N SER A 41 13.05 -6.30 3.89
CA SER A 41 13.30 -5.11 4.70
C SER A 41 12.17 -4.10 4.57
N PHE A 42 10.90 -4.53 4.50
CA PHE A 42 9.74 -3.63 4.39
C PHE A 42 9.85 -2.48 5.40
N GLU A 43 10.33 -1.34 4.90
CA GLU A 43 10.42 -0.12 5.69
C GLU A 43 9.03 0.50 5.73
N VAL A 44 8.80 1.40 6.69
CA VAL A 44 7.50 2.06 6.84
C VAL A 44 7.04 2.73 5.54
N ASN A 45 7.98 3.30 4.77
CA ASN A 45 7.67 3.94 3.49
C ASN A 45 7.23 2.94 2.41
N ASP A 46 7.82 1.73 2.38
CA ASP A 46 7.45 0.69 1.42
C ASP A 46 6.05 0.15 1.74
N ILE A 47 5.76 -0.05 3.02
CA ILE A 47 4.43 -0.50 3.47
C ILE A 47 3.39 0.58 3.16
N GLU A 48 3.67 1.85 3.45
CA GLU A 48 2.75 2.94 3.12
C GLU A 48 2.49 3.01 1.61
N PHE A 49 3.53 2.82 0.79
CA PHE A 49 3.40 2.76 -0.65
C PHE A 49 2.51 1.58 -1.10
N VAL A 50 2.68 0.38 -0.54
CA VAL A 50 1.80 -0.77 -0.78
C VAL A 50 0.35 -0.42 -0.47
N PHE A 51 0.08 0.23 0.66
CA PHE A 51 -1.27 0.66 1.04
C PHE A 51 -1.85 1.68 0.06
N GLN A 52 -1.04 2.61 -0.44
CA GLN A 52 -1.47 3.57 -1.46
C GLN A 52 -1.82 2.89 -2.79
N LEU A 53 -1.05 1.86 -3.19
CA LEU A 53 -1.36 1.06 -4.40
C LEU A 53 -2.68 0.31 -4.23
N LEU A 54 -2.88 -0.36 -3.10
CA LEU A 54 -4.10 -1.09 -2.79
C LEU A 54 -5.33 -0.16 -2.71
N GLU A 55 -5.18 1.04 -2.14
CA GLU A 55 -6.25 2.04 -2.10
C GLU A 55 -6.58 2.60 -3.48
N ALA A 56 -5.57 2.83 -4.33
CA ALA A 56 -5.79 3.24 -5.70
C ALA A 56 -6.56 2.17 -6.48
N GLU A 57 -6.20 0.90 -6.30
CA GLU A 57 -6.88 -0.23 -6.92
C GLU A 57 -8.31 -0.37 -6.41
N LEU A 58 -8.54 -0.28 -5.10
CA LEU A 58 -9.87 -0.31 -4.49
C LEU A 58 -10.78 0.80 -5.02
N ARG A 59 -10.23 1.98 -5.34
CA ARG A 59 -11.00 3.08 -5.94
C ARG A 59 -11.25 2.88 -7.44
N ALA A 60 -10.41 2.11 -8.12
CA ALA A 60 -10.52 1.86 -9.56
C ALA A 60 -11.36 0.62 -9.89
N THR A 61 -11.53 -0.29 -8.93
CA THR A 61 -12.16 -1.61 -9.11
C THR A 61 -13.23 -1.88 -8.05
N ASP A 62 -13.82 -3.07 -8.08
CA ASP A 62 -14.78 -3.52 -7.07
C ASP A 62 -14.10 -4.25 -5.89
N ALA A 63 -14.83 -4.36 -4.79
CA ALA A 63 -14.34 -4.99 -3.56
C ALA A 63 -13.95 -6.49 -3.74
N GLY A 64 -14.56 -7.20 -4.69
CA GLY A 64 -14.23 -8.59 -4.98
C GLY A 64 -12.89 -8.71 -5.71
N HIS A 65 -12.60 -7.79 -6.63
CA HIS A 65 -11.29 -7.75 -7.31
C HIS A 65 -10.15 -7.55 -6.31
N ILE A 66 -10.25 -6.52 -5.47
CA ILE A 66 -9.20 -6.25 -4.46
C ILE A 66 -9.06 -7.40 -3.47
N GLN A 67 -10.16 -8.06 -3.09
CA GLN A 67 -10.12 -9.19 -2.16
C GLN A 67 -9.34 -10.36 -2.77
N ASN A 68 -9.52 -10.64 -4.06
CA ASN A 68 -8.73 -11.66 -4.76
C ASN A 68 -7.24 -11.29 -4.81
N SER A 69 -6.92 -10.02 -5.05
CA SER A 69 -5.53 -9.54 -5.03
C SER A 69 -4.91 -9.67 -3.64
N LEU A 70 -5.65 -9.31 -2.58
CA LEU A 70 -5.22 -9.45 -1.19
C LEU A 70 -4.98 -10.92 -0.82
N THR A 71 -5.87 -11.83 -1.19
CA THR A 71 -5.67 -13.27 -0.97
C THR A 71 -4.42 -13.77 -1.69
N SER A 72 -4.21 -13.37 -2.95
CA SER A 72 -3.00 -13.74 -3.68
C SER A 72 -1.73 -13.18 -3.04
N LEU A 73 -1.78 -11.96 -2.50
CA LEU A 73 -0.69 -11.34 -1.77
C LEU A 73 -0.41 -12.06 -0.45
N LYS A 74 -1.43 -12.45 0.32
CA LYS A 74 -1.28 -13.25 1.54
C LYS A 74 -0.50 -14.53 1.27
N ASP A 75 -0.87 -15.25 0.22
CA ASP A 75 -0.20 -16.51 -0.15
C ASP A 75 1.25 -16.30 -0.58
N LYS A 76 1.50 -15.29 -1.43
CA LYS A 76 2.83 -15.05 -2.04
C LYS A 76 3.78 -14.30 -1.12
N LEU A 77 3.26 -13.52 -0.16
CA LEU A 77 4.02 -12.76 0.84
C LEU A 77 3.82 -13.32 2.24
N ALA A 78 3.65 -14.63 2.42
CA ALA A 78 3.33 -15.24 3.71
C ALA A 78 4.23 -14.77 4.89
N ASN A 79 5.52 -14.53 4.64
CA ASN A 79 6.46 -14.05 5.66
C ASN A 79 6.30 -12.56 6.01
N SER A 80 5.88 -11.74 5.05
CA SER A 80 5.75 -10.28 5.21
C SER A 80 4.30 -9.82 5.38
N TRP A 81 3.33 -10.71 5.13
CA TRP A 81 1.90 -10.45 5.32
C TRP A 81 1.55 -10.02 6.75
N PRO A 82 2.10 -10.64 7.82
CA PRO A 82 1.85 -10.17 9.18
C PRO A 82 2.29 -8.71 9.42
N ILE A 83 3.29 -8.22 8.67
CA ILE A 83 3.76 -6.83 8.74
C ILE A 83 2.71 -5.89 8.13
N ILE A 84 2.14 -6.27 6.98
CA ILE A 84 1.04 -5.53 6.32
C ILE A 84 -0.17 -5.44 7.27
N VAL A 85 -0.57 -6.56 7.87
CA VAL A 85 -1.69 -6.61 8.84
C VAL A 85 -1.39 -5.77 10.07
N ALA A 86 -0.18 -5.87 10.63
CA ALA A 86 0.23 -5.05 11.78
C ALA A 86 0.15 -3.56 11.46
N TYR A 87 0.59 -3.14 10.27
CA TYR A 87 0.50 -1.74 9.84
C TYR A 87 -0.96 -1.28 9.68
N ALA A 88 -1.83 -2.10 9.09
CA ALA A 88 -3.27 -1.80 8.99
C ALA A 88 -3.89 -1.54 10.37
N ASN A 89 -3.56 -2.37 11.36
CA ASN A 89 -4.02 -2.22 12.74
C ASN A 89 -3.51 -0.94 13.40
N GLU A 90 -2.27 -0.53 13.13
CA GLU A 90 -1.72 0.72 13.69
C GLU A 90 -2.35 1.97 13.05
N ILE A 91 -2.75 1.91 11.78
CA ILE A 91 -3.58 2.95 11.14
C ILE A 91 -4.97 3.00 11.79
N GLU A 92 -5.64 1.85 11.95
CA GLU A 92 -6.98 1.78 12.56
C GLU A 92 -7.00 2.37 13.97
N ARG A 93 -5.96 2.09 14.75
CA ARG A 93 -5.78 2.62 16.11
C ARG A 93 -5.40 4.11 16.13
N GLY A 94 -5.21 4.74 14.98
CA GLY A 94 -4.83 6.15 14.85
C GLY A 94 -3.38 6.45 15.24
N LYS A 95 -2.53 5.43 15.37
CA LYS A 95 -1.10 5.61 15.70
C LYS A 95 -0.28 6.00 14.48
N VAL A 96 -0.72 5.59 13.30
CA VAL A 96 -0.16 6.01 12.01
C VAL A 96 -1.20 6.87 11.30
N SER A 97 -0.82 8.10 10.94
CA SER A 97 -1.66 8.95 10.10
C SER A 97 -1.48 8.50 8.66
N SER A 98 -2.57 8.07 8.02
CA SER A 98 -2.54 7.65 6.63
C SER A 98 -3.85 8.02 5.91
N ALA A 99 -3.78 8.20 4.60
CA ALA A 99 -4.92 8.59 3.76
C ALA A 99 -5.75 7.39 3.25
N VAL A 100 -5.39 6.17 3.67
CA VAL A 100 -6.09 4.93 3.32
C VAL A 100 -7.46 4.85 3.98
N SER A 101 -8.41 4.27 3.25
CA SER A 101 -9.78 4.14 3.71
C SER A 101 -9.92 3.05 4.78
N HIS A 102 -10.88 3.22 5.69
CA HIS A 102 -11.28 2.16 6.62
C HIS A 102 -11.74 0.89 5.90
N GLN A 103 -12.26 1.01 4.67
CA GLN A 103 -12.67 -0.13 3.86
C GLN A 103 -11.48 -1.01 3.49
N LEU A 104 -10.35 -0.43 3.05
CA LEU A 104 -9.16 -1.22 2.75
C LEU A 104 -8.62 -1.95 3.99
N ILE A 105 -8.59 -1.25 5.13
CA ILE A 105 -8.14 -1.83 6.41
C ILE A 105 -9.00 -3.05 6.78
N ALA A 106 -10.32 -2.92 6.71
CA ALA A 106 -11.24 -4.01 6.99
C ALA A 106 -11.04 -5.19 6.02
N LEU A 107 -10.81 -4.92 4.73
CA LEU A 107 -10.54 -5.99 3.76
C LEU A 107 -9.24 -6.75 4.07
N ILE A 108 -8.17 -6.05 4.47
CA ILE A 108 -6.91 -6.68 4.87
C ILE A 108 -7.12 -7.59 6.09
N GLN A 109 -7.86 -7.11 7.10
CA GLN A 109 -8.16 -7.88 8.31
C GLN A 109 -9.02 -9.11 8.01
N LEU A 110 -10.06 -8.97 7.18
CA LEU A 110 -10.89 -10.10 6.73
C LEU A 110 -10.09 -11.14 5.95
N THR A 111 -9.16 -10.70 5.10
CA THR A 111 -8.27 -11.62 4.37
C THR A 111 -7.30 -12.34 5.32
N ASP A 112 -6.88 -11.74 6.43
CA ASP A 112 -6.03 -12.40 7.42
C ASP A 112 -6.77 -13.55 8.15
N GLU A 113 -8.04 -13.33 8.49
CA GLU A 113 -8.89 -14.30 9.21
C GLU A 113 -9.39 -15.47 8.33
N ALA A 114 -9.39 -15.30 7.00
CA ALA A 114 -9.83 -16.30 6.02
C ALA A 114 -8.78 -17.40 5.74
#